data_AF-A0A2I7ML16-F1
#
_entry.id   AF-A0A2I7ML16-F1
#
_cell.length_a   1.000
_cell.length_b   1.000
_cell.length_c   1.000
_cell.angle_alpha   90.00
_cell.angle_beta   90.00
_cell.angle_gamma   90.00
#
_symmetry.space_group_name_H-M   'P 1'
#
loop_
_entity.id
_entity.type
_entity.pdbx_description
1 polymer ?
#
loop_
_entity_poly.entity_id
_entity_poly.type
_entity_poly.pdbx_seq_one_letter_code
_entity_poly.pdbx_strand_id
1 'polypeptide(L)'
;TFLVWCNEEDHLRIISMQMGGDLGQVYKRLVTAVNDIEKRVPFSHHDRLGFLTFCPTNLGTTIRASVHIKVPKLAKDMPKLEAVADKYNLQVRGTRGEHSEAEGGIYDISNKRRMGLTEYE
;
A
#
# COMPACT_ATOMS: atom_id res chain seq x y z
N THR A 1 -3.72 -15.19 -4.89
CA THR A 1 -3.97 -13.74 -4.96
C THR A 1 -4.25 -13.10 -3.60
N PHE A 2 -4.19 -13.87 -2.51
CA PHE A 2 -4.33 -13.39 -1.13
C PHE A 2 -3.19 -13.97 -0.30
N LEU A 3 -2.55 -13.16 0.53
CA LEU A 3 -1.43 -13.55 1.39
C LEU A 3 -1.59 -12.85 2.75
N VAL A 4 -1.01 -13.45 3.78
CA VAL A 4 -0.85 -12.80 5.09
C VAL A 4 0.60 -13.02 5.53
N TRP A 5 1.30 -11.94 5.85
CA TRP A 5 2.57 -12.04 6.58
C TRP A 5 2.27 -11.93 8.07
N CYS A 6 2.95 -12.76 8.87
CA CYS A 6 2.77 -12.82 10.31
C CYS A 6 4.09 -12.45 11.00
N ASN A 7 4.04 -11.51 11.95
CA ASN A 7 5.17 -11.08 12.79
C ASN A 7 6.40 -10.62 11.98
N GLU A 8 6.19 -9.72 11.02
CA GLU A 8 7.28 -9.03 10.32
C GLU A 8 7.49 -7.65 10.96
N GLU A 9 7.16 -6.54 10.28
CA GLU A 9 7.14 -5.20 10.87
C GLU A 9 5.93 -5.03 11.82
N ASP A 10 4.76 -5.47 11.36
CA ASP A 10 3.53 -5.52 12.12
C ASP A 10 3.15 -6.97 12.46
N HIS A 11 2.25 -7.15 13.43
CA HIS A 11 1.72 -8.48 13.77
C HIS A 11 1.13 -9.19 12.54
N LEU A 12 0.39 -8.45 11.70
CA LEU A 12 -0.22 -8.97 10.48
C LEU A 12 -0.09 -7.95 9.35
N ARG A 13 0.30 -8.43 8.17
CA ARG A 13 0.12 -7.69 6.90
C ARG A 13 -0.77 -8.50 5.98
N ILE A 14 -1.99 -8.02 5.76
CA ILE A 14 -3.02 -8.68 4.95
C ILE A 14 -2.94 -8.14 3.52
N ILE A 15 -2.70 -9.02 2.55
CA ILE A 15 -2.32 -8.62 1.19
C ILE A 15 -3.28 -9.26 0.18
N SER A 16 -3.77 -8.46 -0.76
CA SER A 16 -4.48 -8.92 -1.95
C SER A 16 -3.75 -8.40 -3.19
N MET A 17 -3.43 -9.28 -4.14
CA MET A 17 -2.69 -8.91 -5.35
C MET A 17 -2.93 -9.89 -6.50
N GLN A 18 -2.75 -9.41 -7.73
CA GLN A 18 -2.83 -10.21 -8.96
C GLN A 18 -2.10 -9.51 -10.11
N MET A 19 -1.94 -10.22 -11.23
CA MET A 19 -1.50 -9.62 -12.49
C MET A 19 -2.63 -8.77 -13.11
N GLY A 20 -2.26 -7.74 -13.86
CA GLY A 20 -3.20 -6.79 -14.47
C GLY A 20 -3.54 -5.62 -13.54
N GLY A 21 -4.58 -4.85 -13.90
CA GLY A 21 -4.94 -3.58 -13.25
C GLY A 21 -6.36 -3.54 -12.66
N ASP A 22 -6.97 -4.70 -12.39
CA ASP A 22 -8.33 -4.75 -11.82
C ASP A 22 -8.31 -4.47 -10.31
N LEU A 23 -8.22 -3.18 -9.96
CA LEU A 23 -8.22 -2.73 -8.57
C LEU A 23 -9.52 -3.09 -7.84
N GLY A 24 -10.67 -3.06 -8.54
CA GLY A 24 -11.97 -3.37 -7.92
C GLY A 24 -12.02 -4.80 -7.39
N GLN A 25 -11.54 -5.76 -8.18
CA GLN A 25 -11.44 -7.15 -7.74
C GLN A 25 -10.42 -7.34 -6.61
N VAL A 26 -9.25 -6.70 -6.70
CA VAL A 26 -8.20 -6.77 -5.68
C VAL A 26 -8.69 -6.22 -4.34
N TYR A 27 -9.32 -5.04 -4.36
CA TYR A 27 -9.82 -4.35 -3.17
C TYR A 27 -10.98 -5.09 -2.54
N LYS A 28 -11.95 -5.56 -3.34
CA LYS A 28 -13.07 -6.38 -2.82
C LYS A 28 -12.57 -7.62 -2.06
N ARG A 29 -11.57 -8.32 -2.60
CA ARG A 29 -10.97 -9.49 -1.95
C ARG A 29 -10.26 -9.12 -0.64
N LEU A 30 -9.58 -7.97 -0.60
CA LEU A 30 -8.94 -7.46 0.62
C LEU A 30 -9.99 -7.19 1.71
N VAL A 31 -11.04 -6.43 1.38
CA VAL A 31 -12.11 -6.07 2.32
C VAL A 31 -12.81 -7.32 2.86
N THR A 32 -13.15 -8.29 2.01
CA THR A 32 -13.73 -9.57 2.46
C THR A 32 -12.81 -10.25 3.49
N ALA A 33 -11.51 -10.33 3.21
CA ALA A 33 -10.58 -11.01 4.09
C ALA A 33 -10.38 -10.29 5.43
N VAL A 34 -10.20 -8.97 5.43
CA VAL A 34 -10.05 -8.16 6.65
C VAL A 34 -11.28 -8.32 7.54
N ASN A 35 -12.48 -8.14 6.99
CA ASN A 35 -13.75 -8.26 7.72
C ASN A 35 -13.94 -9.66 8.33
N ASP A 36 -13.45 -10.71 7.67
CA ASP A 36 -13.57 -12.08 8.19
C ASP A 36 -12.51 -12.43 9.24
N ILE A 37 -11.32 -11.83 9.16
CA ILE A 37 -10.25 -12.01 10.16
C ILE A 37 -10.58 -11.24 11.44
N GLU A 38 -11.07 -10.00 11.32
CA GLU A 38 -11.39 -9.13 12.46
C GLU A 38 -12.48 -9.72 13.38
N LYS A 39 -13.38 -10.55 12.84
CA LYS A 39 -14.36 -11.32 13.63
C LYS A 39 -13.72 -12.32 14.61
N ARG A 40 -12.46 -12.69 14.39
CA ARG A 40 -11.74 -13.74 15.15
C ARG A 40 -10.54 -13.19 15.91
N VAL A 41 -9.94 -12.11 15.41
CA VAL A 41 -8.75 -11.49 15.98
C VAL A 41 -9.04 -10.03 16.27
N PRO A 42 -9.08 -9.60 17.55
CA PRO A 42 -9.31 -8.20 17.88
C PRO A 42 -8.09 -7.36 17.49
N PHE A 43 -8.27 -6.41 16.58
CA PHE A 43 -7.23 -5.46 16.20
C PHE A 43 -7.15 -4.28 17.16
N SER A 44 -5.94 -3.76 17.35
CA SER A 44 -5.72 -2.58 18.19
C SER A 44 -6.11 -1.31 17.43
N HIS A 45 -7.08 -0.58 17.97
CA HIS A 45 -7.60 0.66 17.40
C HIS A 45 -7.61 1.78 18.44
N HIS A 46 -7.36 3.01 18.01
CA HIS A 46 -7.39 4.21 18.85
C HIS A 46 -8.18 5.32 18.17
N ASP A 47 -9.05 6.02 18.92
CA ASP A 47 -10.00 7.01 18.38
C ASP A 47 -9.35 8.09 17.51
N ARG A 48 -8.16 8.57 17.89
CA ARG A 48 -7.40 9.56 17.12
C ARG A 48 -6.53 8.96 15.99
N LEU A 49 -5.99 7.76 16.19
CA LEU A 49 -4.90 7.23 15.37
C LEU A 49 -5.35 6.15 14.39
N GLY A 50 -6.60 5.70 14.48
CA GLY A 50 -7.11 4.57 13.72
C GLY A 50 -6.50 3.26 14.19
N PHE A 51 -6.27 2.33 13.26
CA PHE A 51 -5.57 1.09 13.54
C PHE A 51 -4.10 1.36 13.87
N LEU A 52 -3.64 0.73 14.95
CA LEU A 52 -2.29 0.90 15.45
C LEU A 52 -1.33 -0.04 14.74
N THR A 53 -0.18 0.50 14.35
CA THR A 53 0.91 -0.18 13.65
C THR A 53 2.25 0.20 14.27
N PHE A 54 3.30 -0.55 13.98
CA PHE A 54 4.63 -0.31 14.52
C PHE A 54 5.23 1.01 14.03
N CYS A 55 5.12 1.29 12.73
CA CYS A 55 5.63 2.51 12.12
C CYS A 55 4.53 3.59 12.05
N PRO A 56 4.79 4.85 12.49
CA PRO A 56 3.80 5.93 12.44
C PRO A 56 3.23 6.22 11.04
N THR A 57 3.98 5.87 9.98
CA THR A 57 3.55 6.07 8.59
C THR A 57 2.43 5.10 8.15
N ASN A 58 2.25 4.01 8.89
CA ASN A 58 1.26 2.97 8.62
C ASN A 58 -0.01 3.13 9.49
N LEU A 59 -0.12 4.15 10.31
CA LEU A 59 -1.31 4.39 11.15
C LEU A 59 -2.53 4.84 10.32
N GLY A 60 -3.71 4.81 10.93
CA GLY A 60 -4.97 5.21 10.30
C GLY A 60 -5.64 4.04 9.60
N THR A 61 -5.81 4.14 8.28
CA THR A 61 -6.36 3.07 7.44
C THR A 61 -5.42 1.89 7.30
N THR A 62 -4.11 2.11 7.50
CA THR A 62 -3.02 1.15 7.24
C THR A 62 -2.86 0.75 5.76
N ILE A 63 -3.73 1.23 4.87
CA ILE A 63 -3.79 0.78 3.47
C ILE A 63 -2.64 1.34 2.64
N ARG A 64 -1.95 0.44 1.93
CA ARG A 64 -1.09 0.76 0.79
C ARG A 64 -1.63 0.12 -0.49
N ALA A 65 -2.33 0.89 -1.30
CA ALA A 65 -2.73 0.49 -2.64
C ALA A 65 -1.60 0.83 -3.61
N SER A 66 -1.03 -0.19 -4.25
CA SER A 66 0.15 -0.05 -5.11
C SER A 66 -0.01 -0.73 -6.45
N VAL A 67 0.70 -0.22 -7.47
CA VAL A 67 0.88 -0.90 -8.76
C VAL A 67 2.36 -1.02 -9.09
N HIS A 68 2.73 -2.14 -9.71
CA HIS A 68 3.98 -2.27 -10.44
C HIS A 68 3.76 -1.80 -11.88
N ILE A 69 4.34 -0.65 -12.24
CA ILE A 69 4.07 0.03 -13.51
C ILE A 69 5.35 0.45 -14.23
N LYS A 70 5.33 0.37 -15.56
CA LYS A 70 6.36 0.95 -16.43
C LYS A 70 5.88 2.28 -16.98
N VAL A 71 6.61 3.35 -16.66
CA VAL A 71 6.36 4.71 -17.18
C VAL A 71 7.59 5.26 -17.91
N PRO A 72 8.05 4.60 -18.99
CA PRO A 72 9.40 4.76 -19.54
C PRO A 72 9.73 6.16 -20.05
N LYS A 73 8.74 7.02 -20.31
CA LYS A 73 8.97 8.42 -20.69
C LYS A 73 9.19 9.31 -19.46
N LEU A 74 8.38 9.11 -18.42
CA LEU A 74 8.44 9.90 -17.18
C LEU A 74 9.63 9.46 -16.31
N ALA A 75 9.89 8.16 -16.27
CA ALA A 75 11.01 7.54 -15.54
C ALA A 75 12.41 7.89 -16.08
N LYS A 76 12.53 8.53 -17.25
CA LYS A 76 13.82 9.06 -17.73
C LYS A 76 14.37 10.17 -16.84
N ASP A 77 13.48 10.86 -16.14
CA ASP A 77 13.79 11.95 -15.23
C ASP A 77 13.14 11.60 -13.88
N MET A 78 13.90 10.90 -13.03
CA MET A 78 13.43 10.44 -11.72
C MET A 78 12.93 11.59 -10.82
N PRO A 79 13.66 12.72 -10.70
CA PRO A 79 13.15 13.88 -9.98
C PRO A 79 11.78 14.35 -10.49
N LYS A 80 11.56 14.31 -11.80
CA LYS A 80 10.25 14.66 -12.38
C LYS A 80 9.17 13.61 -12.10
N LEU A 81 9.50 12.31 -12.13
CA LEU A 81 8.56 11.25 -11.76
C LEU A 81 8.11 11.42 -10.31
N GLU A 82 9.05 11.63 -9.39
CA GLU A 82 8.78 11.85 -7.96
C GLU A 82 7.96 13.13 -7.75
N ALA A 83 8.33 14.24 -8.40
CA ALA A 83 7.58 15.50 -8.31
C ALA A 83 6.15 15.39 -8.84
N VAL A 84 5.90 14.54 -9.86
CA VAL A 84 4.54 14.26 -10.33
C VAL A 84 3.80 13.39 -9.33
N ALA A 85 4.42 12.33 -8.81
CA ALA A 85 3.81 11.44 -7.83
C ALA A 85 3.40 12.20 -6.55
N ASP A 86 4.28 13.05 -6.02
CA ASP A 86 4.02 13.83 -4.81
C ASP A 86 2.81 14.77 -4.96
N LYS A 87 2.57 15.34 -6.15
CA LYS A 87 1.36 16.16 -6.42
C LYS A 87 0.05 15.41 -6.22
N TYR A 88 0.08 14.08 -6.36
CA TYR A 88 -1.08 13.21 -6.17
C TYR A 88 -1.03 12.46 -4.83
N ASN A 89 -0.15 12.87 -3.90
CA ASN A 89 0.10 12.17 -2.63
C ASN A 89 0.53 10.71 -2.84
N LEU A 90 1.29 10.44 -3.89
CA LEU A 90 1.83 9.12 -4.19
C LEU A 90 3.31 9.03 -3.79
N GLN A 91 3.77 7.82 -3.46
CA GLN A 91 5.15 7.49 -3.21
C GLN A 91 5.66 6.54 -4.30
N VAL A 92 6.87 6.81 -4.79
CA VAL A 92 7.59 5.96 -5.73
C VAL A 92 8.61 5.11 -4.97
N ARG A 93 8.63 3.81 -5.22
CA ARG A 93 9.56 2.82 -4.66
C ARG A 93 10.14 1.95 -5.78
N GLY A 94 11.25 1.28 -5.50
CA GLY A 94 11.81 0.28 -6.41
C GLY A 94 10.99 -1.02 -6.43
N THR A 95 11.39 -1.96 -7.29
CA THR A 95 10.58 -3.16 -7.60
C THR A 95 10.49 -4.15 -6.44
N ARG A 96 11.41 -4.10 -5.48
CA ARG A 96 11.42 -4.94 -4.28
C ARG A 96 10.93 -4.21 -3.03
N GLY A 97 10.36 -3.01 -3.18
CA GLY A 97 9.78 -2.24 -2.11
C GLY A 97 10.66 -1.08 -1.63
N GLU A 98 10.61 -0.80 -0.34
CA GLU A 98 11.29 0.36 0.24
C GLU A 98 12.81 0.22 0.11
N HIS A 99 13.49 1.32 -0.21
CA HIS A 99 14.94 1.39 -0.37
C HIS A 99 15.54 0.47 -1.45
N SER A 100 14.72 -0.13 -2.34
CA SER A 100 15.24 -0.90 -3.47
C SER A 100 15.35 -0.05 -4.74
N GLU A 101 16.20 -0.48 -5.67
CA GLU A 101 16.22 0.08 -7.02
C GLU A 101 15.06 -0.46 -7.88
N ALA A 102 14.79 0.23 -8.99
CA ALA A 102 13.85 -0.22 -10.00
C ALA A 102 14.53 -1.22 -10.96
N GLU A 103 14.03 -2.45 -11.02
CA GLU A 103 14.48 -3.48 -11.94
C GLU A 103 13.67 -3.42 -13.23
N GLY A 104 14.35 -3.35 -14.39
CA GLY A 104 13.69 -3.38 -15.70
C GLY A 104 12.73 -2.22 -15.98
N GLY A 105 12.93 -1.07 -15.31
CA GLY A 105 12.10 0.13 -15.43
C GLY A 105 10.71 -0.03 -14.83
N ILE A 106 10.54 -0.97 -13.89
CA ILE A 106 9.31 -1.20 -13.15
C ILE A 106 9.38 -0.48 -11.80
N TYR A 107 8.39 0.38 -11.54
CA TYR A 107 8.29 1.14 -10.30
C TYR A 107 7.07 0.68 -9.52
N ASP A 108 7.20 0.67 -8.20
CA ASP A 108 6.09 0.54 -7.27
C ASP A 108 5.58 1.96 -6.94
N ILE A 109 4.36 2.26 -7.37
CA ILE A 109 3.70 3.55 -7.09
C ILE A 109 2.48 3.29 -6.23
N SER A 110 2.38 4.02 -5.10
CA SER A 110 1.33 3.80 -4.10
C SER A 110 0.88 5.08 -3.40
N ASN A 111 -0.27 5.07 -2.74
CA ASN A 111 -0.69 6.16 -1.87
C ASN A 111 0.30 6.33 -0.69
N LYS A 112 0.74 7.57 -0.48
CA LYS A 112 1.68 7.95 0.60
C LYS A 112 0.94 8.18 1.92
N ARG A 113 -0.25 8.76 1.86
CA ARG A 113 -1.08 9.08 3.04
C ARG A 113 -1.92 7.88 3.45
N ARG A 114 -2.05 7.68 4.76
CA ARG A 114 -2.88 6.62 5.37
C ARG A 114 -3.66 7.06 6.61
N MET A 115 -3.31 8.18 7.22
CA MET A 115 -4.01 8.76 8.37
C MET A 115 -4.71 10.05 7.99
N GLY A 116 -5.89 10.27 8.56
CA GLY A 116 -6.71 11.48 8.34
C GLY A 116 -7.50 11.43 7.04
N LEU A 117 -7.83 10.22 6.59
CA LEU A 117 -8.69 9.86 5.46
C LEU A 117 -9.28 8.48 5.72
N THR A 118 -10.35 8.15 5.01
CA THR A 118 -10.97 6.81 5.00
C THR A 118 -10.23 5.85 4.08
N GLU A 119 -10.52 4.55 4.17
CA GLU A 119 -9.96 3.51 3.29
C GLU A 119 -10.30 3.72 1.81
N TYR A 120 -11.37 4.45 1.53
CA TYR A 120 -11.85 4.75 0.17
C TYR A 120 -11.18 5.98 -0.46
N GLU A 121 -10.79 6.97 0.35
CA GLU A 121 -10.14 8.21 -0.08
C GLU A 121 -8.65 8.03 -0.42
#